data_AF-A0A9X2ULZ4-F1
#
_entry.id   AF-A0A9X2ULZ4-F1
#
_cell.length_a   1.000
_cell.length_b   1.000
_cell.length_c   1.000
_cell.angle_alpha   90.00
_cell.angle_beta   90.00
_cell.angle_gamma   90.00
#
_symmetry.space_group_name_H-M   'P 1'
#
loop_
_entity.id
_entity.type
_entity.pdbx_description
1 polymer ?
#
loop_
_entity_poly.entity_id
_entity_poly.type
_entity_poly.pdbx_seq_one_letter_code
_entity_poly.pdbx_strand_id
1 'polypeptide(L)' 'MVPENQPYYQHTVEGPDDMPAHIKASLLDTSLSVPLQDGQPAFGTWQGIYLNEHRDNGGARSVVVTAYGETA' A
#
# COMPACT_ATOMS: atom_id res chain seq x y z
N MET A 1 -12.57 -0.18 -9.77
CA MET A 1 -11.72 -0.74 -10.85
C MET A 1 -11.42 -2.23 -10.66
N VAL A 2 -11.48 -2.80 -9.44
CA VAL A 2 -11.32 -4.23 -9.22
C VAL A 2 -12.48 -4.71 -8.34
N PRO A 3 -13.62 -5.12 -8.93
CA PRO A 3 -14.81 -5.50 -8.19
C PRO A 3 -14.65 -6.88 -7.53
N GLU A 4 -15.34 -7.13 -6.44
CA GLU A 4 -15.36 -8.44 -5.77
C GLU A 4 -16.30 -9.43 -6.45
N ASN A 5 -16.26 -10.71 -6.05
CA ASN A 5 -17.20 -11.75 -6.46
C ASN A 5 -17.30 -11.98 -7.98
N GLN A 6 -16.20 -11.79 -8.70
CA GLN A 6 -16.19 -12.01 -10.14
C GLN A 6 -15.96 -13.49 -10.47
N PRO A 7 -16.73 -14.07 -11.41
CA PRO A 7 -16.67 -15.50 -11.71
C PRO A 7 -15.36 -15.97 -12.34
N TYR A 8 -14.53 -15.02 -12.81
CA TYR A 8 -13.24 -15.30 -13.41
C TYR A 8 -12.07 -15.27 -12.41
N TYR A 9 -12.29 -14.91 -11.15
CA TYR A 9 -11.24 -15.01 -10.13
C TYR A 9 -11.10 -16.44 -9.62
N GLN A 10 -9.86 -16.91 -9.56
CA GLN A 10 -9.52 -18.26 -9.12
C GLN A 10 -8.96 -18.30 -7.69
N HIS A 11 -8.36 -17.20 -7.22
CA HIS A 11 -7.81 -17.08 -5.87
C HIS A 11 -8.86 -16.47 -4.93
N THR A 12 -9.73 -17.32 -4.39
CA THR A 12 -10.86 -16.90 -3.54
C THR A 12 -10.90 -17.64 -2.21
N VAL A 13 -9.82 -18.36 -1.88
CA VAL A 13 -9.76 -19.24 -0.71
C VAL A 13 -9.86 -18.43 0.58
N GLU A 14 -9.39 -17.19 0.58
CA GLU A 14 -9.46 -16.32 1.76
C GLU A 14 -10.68 -15.38 1.77
N GLY A 15 -11.59 -15.52 0.82
CA GLY A 15 -12.81 -14.72 0.72
C GLY A 15 -12.98 -14.00 -0.63
N PRO A 16 -14.09 -13.27 -0.80
CA PRO A 16 -14.45 -12.61 -2.05
C PRO A 16 -13.57 -11.40 -2.39
N ASP A 17 -12.89 -10.84 -1.39
CA ASP A 17 -11.98 -9.69 -1.47
C ASP A 17 -10.51 -10.09 -1.66
N ASP A 18 -10.21 -11.38 -1.66
CA ASP A 18 -8.87 -11.97 -1.76
C ASP A 18 -8.17 -11.60 -3.09
N MET A 19 -8.59 -12.18 -4.22
CA MET A 19 -8.05 -11.82 -5.54
C MET A 19 -8.14 -10.31 -5.83
N PRO A 20 -9.26 -9.62 -5.55
CA PRO A 20 -9.33 -8.17 -5.71
C PRO A 20 -8.23 -7.40 -4.94
N ALA A 21 -7.94 -7.79 -3.70
CA ALA A 21 -6.90 -7.16 -2.90
C ALA A 21 -5.51 -7.35 -3.51
N HIS A 22 -5.20 -8.57 -3.98
CA HIS A 22 -3.94 -8.85 -4.68
C HIS A 22 -3.77 -8.00 -5.94
N ILE A 23 -4.82 -7.86 -6.74
CA ILE A 23 -4.78 -7.04 -7.95
C ILE A 23 -4.63 -5.56 -7.58
N LYS A 24 -5.40 -5.04 -6.61
CA LYS A 24 -5.27 -3.64 -6.14
C LYS A 24 -3.85 -3.36 -5.64
N ALA A 25 -3.26 -4.26 -4.87
CA ALA A 25 -1.89 -4.14 -4.38
C ALA A 25 -0.82 -4.27 -5.47
N SER A 26 -1.13 -4.89 -6.62
CA SER A 26 -0.23 -4.94 -7.77
C SER A 26 -0.36 -3.71 -8.67
N LEU A 27 -1.55 -3.09 -8.70
CA LEU A 27 -1.84 -1.88 -9.48
C LEU A 27 -1.40 -0.61 -8.75
N LEU A 28 -1.47 -0.62 -7.43
CA LEU A 28 -0.97 0.43 -6.55
C LEU A 28 0.43 0.04 -6.07
N ASP A 29 1.24 1.03 -5.73
CA ASP A 29 2.56 0.74 -5.18
C ASP A 29 2.45 0.23 -3.74
N THR A 30 3.21 -0.82 -3.41
CA THR A 30 3.37 -1.33 -2.04
C THR A 30 4.56 -0.72 -1.30
N SER A 31 5.30 0.19 -1.95
CA SER A 31 6.46 0.88 -1.40
C SER A 31 6.59 2.27 -1.99
N LEU A 32 7.12 3.21 -1.22
CA LEU A 32 7.26 4.60 -1.62
C LEU A 32 8.69 5.06 -1.29
N SER A 33 9.27 5.88 -2.18
CA SER A 33 10.50 6.60 -1.89
C SER A 33 10.17 8.08 -1.74
N VAL A 34 10.50 8.65 -0.58
CA VAL A 34 10.21 10.05 -0.26
C VAL A 34 11.53 10.76 0.04
N PRO A 35 11.85 11.86 -0.65
CA PRO A 35 13.05 12.63 -0.34
C PRO A 35 12.96 13.22 1.06
N LEU A 36 14.11 13.24 1.75
CA LEU A 36 14.26 13.91 3.03
C LEU A 36 15.02 15.22 2.83
N GLN A 37 14.53 16.30 3.45
CA GLN A 37 15.18 17.60 3.52
C GLN A 37 15.24 18.03 4.98
N ASP A 38 16.42 18.41 5.47
CA ASP A 38 16.65 18.84 6.86
C ASP A 38 16.09 17.83 7.90
N GLY A 39 16.25 16.53 7.61
CA GLY A 39 15.79 15.43 8.46
C GLY A 39 14.28 15.16 8.41
N GLN A 40 13.53 15.81 7.52
CA GLN A 40 12.07 15.65 7.40
C GLN A 40 11.65 15.22 5.99
N PRO A 41 10.56 14.45 5.82
CA PRO A 41 9.99 14.16 4.51
C PRO A 41 9.60 15.45 3.77
N ALA A 42 10.10 15.64 2.56
CA ALA A 42 9.84 16.82 1.75
C ALA A 42 8.48 16.68 1.02
N PHE A 43 7.39 16.80 1.77
CA PHE A 43 6.03 16.77 1.23
C PHE A 43 5.58 18.14 0.68
N GLY A 44 4.83 18.12 -0.41
CA GLY A 44 3.98 19.24 -0.81
C GLY A 44 2.76 19.36 0.09
N THR A 45 2.07 20.51 0.04
CA THR A 45 0.93 20.87 0.90
C THR A 45 -0.16 19.80 1.03
N TRP A 46 -0.35 18.98 0.00
CA TRP A 46 -1.41 17.99 -0.10
C TRP A 46 -0.92 16.53 -0.18
N GLN A 47 0.39 16.31 0.00
CA GLN A 47 0.96 14.96 -0.01
C GLN A 47 0.85 14.31 1.37
N GLY A 48 0.50 13.04 1.40
CA GLY A 48 0.45 12.21 2.59
C GLY A 48 0.71 10.75 2.24
N ILE A 49 1.21 9.99 3.20
CA ILE A 49 1.41 8.54 3.06
C ILE A 49 0.20 7.83 3.64
N TYR A 50 -0.36 6.91 2.87
CA TYR A 50 -1.52 6.11 3.27
C TYR A 50 -1.18 4.62 3.19
N LEU A 51 -1.48 3.90 4.27
CA LEU A 51 -1.55 2.44 4.23
C LEU A 51 -2.98 2.05 3.84
N ASN A 52 -3.15 1.52 2.64
CA ASN A 52 -4.44 1.09 2.13
C ASN A 52 -4.62 -0.41 2.37
N GLU A 53 -5.40 -0.77 3.39
CA GLU A 53 -5.88 -2.15 3.53
C GLU A 53 -6.95 -2.41 2.45
N HIS A 54 -6.82 -3.53 1.75
CA HIS A 54 -7.71 -3.90 0.66
C HIS A 54 -8.63 -5.07 0.98
N ARG A 55 -8.47 -5.67 2.16
CA ARG A 55 -9.31 -6.71 2.74
C ARG A 55 -10.25 -6.13 3.79
N ASP A 56 -11.51 -6.54 3.77
CA ASP A 56 -12.52 -6.09 4.73
C ASP A 56 -12.21 -6.57 6.15
N ASN A 57 -11.62 -7.76 6.26
CA ASN A 57 -11.17 -8.34 7.52
C ASN A 57 -9.64 -8.51 7.53
N GLY A 58 -8.94 -7.43 7.17
CA GLY A 58 -7.49 -7.36 7.25
C GLY A 58 -6.98 -7.53 8.69
N GLY A 59 -5.94 -8.35 8.84
CA GLY A 59 -5.18 -8.44 10.10
C GLY A 59 -4.26 -7.25 10.30
N ALA A 60 -3.51 -7.25 11.40
CA ALA A 60 -2.49 -6.22 11.66
C ALA A 60 -1.46 -6.16 10.52
N ARG A 61 -0.96 -4.95 10.25
CA ARG A 61 0.05 -4.68 9.23
C ARG A 61 1.28 -4.03 9.84
N SER A 62 2.43 -4.33 9.26
CA SER A 62 3.71 -3.71 9.59
C SER A 62 4.24 -2.94 8.39
N VAL A 63 4.72 -1.72 8.60
CA VAL A 63 5.40 -0.93 7.59
C VAL A 63 6.86 -0.79 8.01
N VAL A 64 7.79 -1.04 7.09
CA VAL A 64 9.21 -0.83 7.31
C VAL A 64 9.60 0.52 6.74
N VAL A 65 10.30 1.33 7.53
CA VAL A 65 10.84 2.62 7.11
C VAL A 65 12.35 2.55 7.15
N THR A 66 12.97 2.80 6.00
CA THR A 66 14.42 2.94 5.87
C THR A 66 14.72 4.39 5.53
N ALA A 67 15.51 5.07 6.36
CA ALA A 67 15.97 6.42 6.11
C ALA A 67 17.50 6.41 6.03
N TYR A 68 18.05 7.05 5.00
CA TYR A 68 19.49 7.19 4.80
C TYR A 68 19.80 8.57 4.23
N GLY A 69 20.97 9.09 4.58
CA GLY A 69 21.46 10.41 4.18
C GLY A 69 22.83 10.67 4.79
N GLU A 70 23.35 11.86 4.57
CA GLU A 70 24.61 12.31 5.16
C GLU A 70 24.38 13.46 6.15
N THR A 71 25.25 13.58 7.14
CA THR A 71 25.35 14.80 7.94
C THR A 71 25.83 15.94 7.06
N ALA A 72 25.21 17.11 7.22
CA ALA A 72 25.69 18.36 6.63
C ALA A 72 27.07 18.76 7.18
#